data_AF-A0A5D8YUI8-F1
#
_entry.id   AF-A0A5D8YUI8-F1
#
_cell.length_a   1.000
_cell.length_b   1.000
_cell.length_c   1.000
_cell.angle_alpha   90.00
_cell.angle_beta   90.00
_cell.angle_gamma   90.00
#
_symmetry.space_group_name_H-M   'P 1'
#
loop_
_entity.id
_entity.type
_entity.pdbx_description
1 polymer ?
#
loop_
_entity_poly.entity_id
_entity_poly.type
_entity_poly.pdbx_seq_one_letter_code
_entity_poly.pdbx_strand_id
1 'polypeptide(L)' 'MVTVTINEKGKGAKALIELLSTFSYVKIHKKNRYNAETEKAIEEARAGIGIIKTKSHADLMKKLRS' A
#
# COMPACT_ATOMS: atom_id res chain seq x y z
N MET A 1 -8.16 -19.15 2.07
CA MET A 1 -7.08 -18.21 2.46
C MET A 1 -7.73 -17.06 3.22
N VAL A 2 -7.31 -16.80 4.46
CA VAL A 2 -7.90 -15.74 5.29
C VAL A 2 -6.82 -14.67 5.51
N THR A 3 -7.10 -13.44 5.10
CA THR A 3 -6.19 -12.31 5.27
C THR A 3 -6.74 -11.39 6.35
N VAL A 4 -6.01 -11.26 7.46
CA VAL A 4 -6.37 -10.37 8.57
C VAL A 4 -5.54 -9.10 8.46
N THR A 5 -6.20 -7.94 8.44
CA THR A 5 -5.52 -6.63 8.44
C THR A 5 -5.57 -6.05 9.85
N ILE A 6 -4.39 -5.83 10.45
CA ILE A 6 -4.26 -5.27 11.80
C ILE A 6 -3.60 -3.89 11.71
N ASN A 7 -4.18 -2.89 12.38
CA ASN A 7 -3.57 -1.56 12.49
C ASN A 7 -2.56 -1.54 13.65
N GLU A 8 -1.27 -1.54 13.34
CA GLU A 8 -0.16 -1.65 14.31
C GLU A 8 -0.04 -0.48 15.31
N LYS A 9 -0.84 0.59 15.16
CA LYS A 9 -0.74 1.81 16.00
C LYS A 9 -1.15 1.56 17.46
N GLY A 10 -2.00 0.57 17.75
CA GLY A 10 -2.50 0.29 19.09
C GLY A 10 -1.62 -0.67 19.91
N LYS A 11 -1.60 -0.52 21.25
CA LYS A 11 -0.89 -1.45 22.16
C LYS A 11 -1.40 -2.89 22.03
N GLY A 12 -2.72 -3.09 21.99
CA GLY A 12 -3.31 -4.42 21.80
C GLY A 12 -3.02 -5.04 20.44
N ALA A 13 -2.88 -4.22 19.40
CA ALA A 13 -2.51 -4.68 18.06
C ALA A 13 -1.07 -5.24 18.02
N LYS A 14 -0.13 -4.61 18.74
CA LYS A 14 1.25 -5.11 18.86
C LYS A 14 1.31 -6.44 19.58
N ALA A 15 0.62 -6.57 20.71
CA ALA A 15 0.55 -7.84 21.46
C ALA A 15 -0.07 -8.97 20.62
N LEU A 16 -1.10 -8.67 19.83
CA LEU A 16 -1.69 -9.64 18.91
C LEU A 16 -0.73 -10.05 17.80
N ILE A 17 0.04 -9.12 17.23
CA ILE A 17 1.06 -9.41 16.22
C ILE A 17 2.18 -10.28 16.81
N GLU A 18 2.63 -9.99 18.04
CA GLU A 18 3.62 -10.80 18.74
C GLU A 18 3.12 -12.23 18.98
N LEU A 19 1.88 -12.39 19.44
CA LEU A 19 1.24 -13.71 19.59
C LEU A 19 1.17 -14.44 18.24
N LEU A 20 0.71 -13.76 17.19
CA LEU A 20 0.58 -14.34 15.85
C LEU A 20 1.95 -14.74 15.26
N SER A 21 3.02 -14.03 15.64
CA SER A 21 4.40 -14.34 15.22
C SER A 21 4.93 -15.64 15.80
N THR A 22 4.33 -16.17 16.87
CA THR A 22 4.76 -17.45 17.49
C THR A 22 4.38 -18.66 16.65
N PHE A 23 3.38 -18.53 15.78
CA PHE A 23 2.90 -19.63 14.95
C PHE A 23 3.71 -19.71 13.65
N SER A 24 4.36 -20.85 13.42
CA SER A 24 5.22 -21.09 12.24
C SER A 24 4.49 -21.03 10.89
N TYR A 25 3.15 -21.13 10.90
CA TYR A 25 2.30 -21.04 9.71
C TYR A 25 1.81 -19.61 9.42
N VAL A 26 2.15 -18.63 10.26
CA VAL A 26 1.75 -17.23 10.06
C VAL A 26 2.87 -16.47 9.35
N LYS A 27 2.55 -15.87 8.20
CA LYS A 27 3.42 -14.92 7.50
C LYS A 27 2.90 -13.51 7.70
N ILE A 28 3.70 -12.68 8.36
CA ILE A 28 3.38 -11.26 8.55
C ILE A 28 3.90 -10.47 7.35
N HIS A 29 2.97 -9.98 6.55
CA HIS A 29 3.28 -9.06 5.47
C HIS A 29 3.26 -7.63 6.00
N LYS A 30 4.44 -7.08 6.28
CA LYS A 30 4.54 -5.65 6.63
C LYS A 30 4.12 -4.82 5.42
N LYS A 31 3.19 -3.90 5.63
CA LYS A 31 2.87 -2.88 4.61
C LYS A 31 4.11 -2.01 4.41
N ASN A 32 4.40 -1.67 3.15
CA ASN A 32 5.38 -0.61 2.86
C ASN A 32 4.88 0.68 3.51
N ARG A 33 5.74 1.30 4.33
CA ARG A 33 5.47 2.63 4.88
C ARG A 33 5.90 3.64 3.82
N TYR A 34 4.93 4.21 3.12
CA TYR A 34 5.16 5.30 2.20
C TYR A 34 5.28 6.61 3.00
N ASN A 35 5.96 7.62 2.43
CA ASN A 35 5.90 8.96 3.01
C ASN A 35 4.51 9.56 2.76
N ALA A 36 4.16 10.63 3.49
CA ALA A 36 2.82 11.24 3.42
C ALA A 36 2.42 11.68 2.00
N GLU A 37 3.38 12.17 1.21
CA GLU A 37 3.16 12.58 -0.18
C GLU A 37 2.78 11.38 -1.07
N THR A 38 3.48 10.26 -0.92
CA THR A 38 3.21 9.05 -1.69
C THR A 38 1.89 8.39 -1.26
N GLU A 39 1.55 8.40 0.03
CA GLU A 39 0.24 7.92 0.49
C GLU A 39 -0.89 8.75 -0.14
N LYS A 40 -0.76 10.08 -0.12
CA LYS A 40 -1.72 10.98 -0.75
C LYS A 40 -1.85 10.74 -2.25
N ALA A 41 -0.74 10.60 -2.97
CA ALA A 41 -0.76 10.33 -4.40
C ALA A 41 -1.43 8.98 -4.74
N ILE A 42 -1.24 7.95 -3.90
CA ILE A 42 -1.92 6.65 -4.06
C ILE A 42 -3.43 6.79 -3.82
N GLU A 43 -3.84 7.54 -2.81
CA GLU A 43 -5.26 7.79 -2.51
C GLU A 43 -5.95 8.58 -3.63
N GLU A 44 -5.32 9.64 -4.14
CA GLU A 44 -5.80 10.44 -5.27
C GLU A 44 -5.92 9.59 -6.54
N ALA A 45 -4.91 8.78 -6.84
CA ALA A 45 -4.96 7.85 -7.97
C ALA A 45 -6.06 6.80 -7.82
N ARG A 46 -6.31 6.28 -6.62
CA ARG A 46 -7.45 5.35 -6.38
C ARG A 46 -8.81 6.04 -6.56
N ALA A 47 -8.90 7.31 -6.21
CA ALA A 47 -10.10 8.12 -6.37
C ALA A 47 -10.32 8.60 -7.82
N GLY A 48 -9.37 8.34 -8.74
CA GLY A 48 -9.46 8.80 -10.12
C GLY A 48 -8.97 10.23 -10.35
N ILE A 49 -8.39 10.86 -9.34
CA ILE A 49 -7.92 12.25 -9.36
C ILE A 49 -6.47 12.28 -9.84
N GLY A 50 -6.14 13.21 -10.74
CA GLY A 50 -4.77 13.37 -11.25
C GLY A 50 -4.30 12.26 -12.22
N ILE A 51 -5.20 11.37 -12.67
CA ILE A 51 -4.83 10.30 -13.62
C ILE A 51 -4.78 10.84 -15.05
N ILE A 52 -3.61 10.74 -15.67
CA ILE A 52 -3.43 10.99 -17.10
C ILE A 52 -3.49 9.67 -17.86
N LYS A 53 -4.57 9.46 -18.62
CA LYS A 53 -4.72 8.26 -19.47
C LYS A 53 -3.81 8.36 -20.69
N THR A 54 -3.26 7.22 -21.10
CA THR A 54 -2.40 7.09 -22.28
C THR A 54 -2.90 5.91 -23.11
N LYS A 55 -2.73 6.01 -24.44
CA LYS A 55 -3.21 4.98 -25.37
C LYS A 55 -2.16 3.93 -25.71
N SER A 56 -0.88 4.26 -25.54
CA SER A 56 0.25 3.40 -25.88
C SER A 56 1.51 3.79 -25.12
N HIS A 57 2.52 2.93 -25.16
CA HIS A 57 3.82 3.20 -24.53
C HIS A 57 4.50 4.46 -25.08
N ALA A 58 4.42 4.69 -26.39
CA ALA A 58 4.98 5.89 -27.03
C ALA A 58 4.28 7.18 -26.55
N ASP A 59 2.96 7.14 -26.38
CA ASP A 59 2.16 8.26 -25.85
C ASP A 59 2.50 8.54 -24.37
N LEU A 60 2.71 7.49 -23.57
CA LEU A 60 3.17 7.62 -22.18
C LEU A 60 4.52 8.32 -22.10
N MET A 61 5.51 7.86 -22.86
CA MET A 61 6.86 8.44 -22.85
C MET A 61 6.89 9.89 -23.33
N LYS A 62 6.00 10.26 -24.26
CA LYS A 62 5.86 11.65 -24.71
C LYS A 62 5.33 12.56 -23.59
N LYS A 63 4.28 12.13 -22.87
CA LYS A 63 3.67 12.92 -21.78
C LYS A 63 4.51 13.01 -20.52
N LEU A 64 5.43 12.07 -20.29
CA LEU A 64 6.36 12.10 -19.15
C LEU A 64 7.56 13.03 -19.39
N ARG A 65 7.88 13.34 -20.65
CA ARG A 65 9.02 14.19 -21.04
C ARG A 65 8.66 15.66 -21.25
N SER A 66 7.38 15.96 -21.38
CA SER A 66 6.80 17.31 -21.50
C SER A 66 6.50 17.88 -20.12
#